data_AF-A0A376VL02-F1
#
_entry.id   AF-A0A376VL02-F1
#
_cell.length_a   1.000
_cell.length_b   1.000
_cell.length_c   1.000
_cell.angle_alpha   90.00
_cell.angle_beta   90.00
_cell.angle_gamma   90.00
#
_symmetry.space_group_name_H-M   'P 1'
#
loop_
_entity.id
_entity.type
_entity.pdbx_description
1 polymer ?
#
loop_
_entity_poly.entity_id
_entity_poly.type
_entity_poly.pdbx_seq_one_letter_code
_entity_poly.pdbx_strand_id
1 'polypeptide(L)'
;MTTSFTFSGKVNPADDIEVINTELALADLDTCERAIHRVQKKAKGGDKDAKAELAVLEKCLPQLENAGMLRALDLSAEEKAAIRYLSFLTLKPTMYIANVNEDGFENNPYLDQVREIAAKEGSVVVPVCAAVEADIAELDDEERDEFMQELGLEEPGLNRVIRAGYSC
;
A
#
# COMPACT_ATOMS: atom_id res chain seq x y z
N MET A 1 13.34 11.25 35.91
CA MET A 1 12.67 10.34 34.95
C MET A 1 13.20 10.69 33.58
N THR A 2 14.30 10.04 33.19
CA THR A 2 14.89 10.21 31.87
C THR A 2 14.45 8.97 31.10
N THR A 3 13.34 9.06 30.40
CA THR A 3 12.91 8.00 29.48
C THR A 3 13.88 8.00 28.31
N SER A 4 14.79 7.05 28.35
CA SER A 4 15.60 6.61 27.22
C SER A 4 14.67 6.31 26.05
N PHE A 5 14.78 7.06 24.96
CA PHE A 5 14.35 6.59 23.65
C PHE A 5 15.31 5.46 23.27
N THR A 6 14.95 4.22 23.59
CA THR A 6 15.55 3.06 22.94
C THR A 6 14.96 3.03 21.53
N PHE A 7 15.70 3.56 20.54
CA PHE A 7 15.52 3.14 19.16
C PHE A 7 15.87 1.64 19.14
N SER A 8 14.85 0.82 19.32
CA SER A 8 14.96 -0.63 19.17
C SER A 8 15.23 -0.87 17.69
N GLY A 9 16.48 -1.08 17.30
CA GLY A 9 16.88 -1.52 15.96
C GLY A 9 16.41 -2.94 15.63
N LYS A 10 15.20 -3.32 16.06
CA LYS A 10 14.51 -4.53 15.64
C LYS A 10 13.69 -4.18 14.42
N VAL A 11 14.02 -4.81 13.30
CA VAL A 11 13.20 -4.78 12.09
C VAL A 11 11.88 -5.49 12.39
N ASN A 12 10.76 -4.80 12.20
CA ASN A 12 9.43 -5.39 12.24
C ASN A 12 8.58 -4.75 11.12
N PRO A 13 8.46 -5.43 9.96
CA PRO A 13 7.72 -4.88 8.82
C PRO A 13 6.26 -4.56 9.15
N ALA A 14 5.65 -5.31 10.08
CA ALA A 14 4.27 -5.06 10.49
C ALA A 14 4.13 -3.69 11.15
N ASP A 15 5.03 -3.35 12.08
CA ASP A 15 5.02 -2.06 12.77
C ASP A 15 5.30 -0.91 11.77
N ASP A 16 6.27 -1.10 10.86
CA ASP A 16 6.61 -0.10 9.85
C ASP A 16 5.43 0.18 8.90
N ILE A 17 4.74 -0.87 8.45
CA ILE A 17 3.55 -0.74 7.59
C ILE A 17 2.39 -0.10 8.37
N GLU A 18 2.16 -0.51 9.62
CA GLU A 18 1.10 0.05 10.46
C GLU A 18 1.27 1.56 10.67
N VAL A 19 2.50 2.03 10.91
CA VAL A 19 2.79 3.45 11.05
C VAL A 19 2.40 4.22 9.80
N ILE A 20 2.88 3.80 8.62
CA ILE A 20 2.57 4.46 7.34
C ILE A 20 1.07 4.45 7.08
N ASN A 21 0.42 3.28 7.22
CA ASN A 21 -1.01 3.14 6.98
C ASN A 21 -1.83 4.04 7.93
N THR A 22 -1.46 4.11 9.20
CA THR A 22 -2.13 4.98 10.18
C THR A 22 -2.02 6.46 9.78
N GLU A 23 -0.83 6.92 9.37
CA GLU A 23 -0.63 8.30 8.91
C GLU A 23 -1.50 8.63 7.68
N LEU A 24 -1.56 7.72 6.71
CA LEU A 24 -2.40 7.89 5.51
C LEU A 24 -3.89 7.90 5.86
N ALA A 25 -4.34 6.98 6.72
CA ALA A 25 -5.74 6.90 7.14
C ALA A 25 -6.17 8.15 7.92
N LEU A 26 -5.31 8.69 8.78
CA LEU A 26 -5.59 9.93 9.52
C LEU A 26 -5.74 11.13 8.58
N ALA A 27 -4.91 11.24 7.54
CA ALA A 27 -5.03 12.30 6.54
C ALA A 27 -6.33 12.20 5.73
N ASP A 28 -6.70 10.98 5.34
CA ASP A 28 -7.95 10.72 4.63
C ASP A 28 -9.18 10.88 5.55
N LEU A 29 -9.05 10.61 6.86
CA LEU A 29 -10.12 10.81 7.84
C LEU A 29 -10.54 12.28 7.94
N ASP A 30 -9.59 13.20 8.13
CA ASP A 30 -9.89 14.65 8.14
C ASP A 30 -10.53 15.09 6.80
N THR A 31 -10.04 14.55 5.69
CA THR A 31 -10.62 14.81 4.35
C THR A 31 -12.07 14.31 4.26
N CYS A 32 -12.34 13.10 4.75
CA CYS A 32 -13.66 12.46 4.75
C CYS A 32 -14.66 13.23 5.62
N GLU A 33 -14.30 13.57 6.86
CA GLU A 33 -15.16 14.31 7.79
C GLU A 33 -15.55 15.69 7.24
N ARG A 34 -14.59 16.43 6.66
CA ARG A 34 -14.86 17.72 6.03
C ARG A 34 -15.79 17.58 4.83
N ALA A 35 -15.60 16.54 4.02
CA ALA A 35 -16.46 16.25 2.88
C ALA A 35 -17.90 15.95 3.32
N ILE A 36 -18.07 15.10 4.34
CA ILE A 36 -19.37 14.78 4.96
C ILE A 36 -20.06 16.06 5.41
N HIS A 37 -19.38 16.90 6.21
CA HIS A 37 -19.96 18.14 6.71
C HIS A 37 -20.44 19.07 5.58
N ARG A 38 -19.66 19.19 4.49
CA ARG A 38 -20.01 20.02 3.33
C ARG A 38 -21.21 19.47 2.55
N VAL A 39 -21.24 18.16 2.30
CA VAL A 39 -22.24 17.54 1.41
C VAL A 39 -23.57 17.29 2.12
N GLN A 40 -23.56 17.10 3.45
CA GLN A 40 -24.73 16.73 4.24
C GLN A 40 -25.89 17.73 4.10
N LYS A 41 -25.62 19.05 4.04
CA LYS A 41 -26.67 20.06 3.87
C LYS A 41 -27.34 19.97 2.49
N LYS A 42 -26.57 19.73 1.43
CA LYS A 42 -27.09 19.56 0.06
C LYS A 42 -27.90 18.27 -0.06
N ALA A 43 -27.41 17.18 0.52
CA ALA A 43 -28.11 15.90 0.55
C ALA A 43 -29.48 16.01 1.25
N LYS A 44 -29.53 16.69 2.41
CA LYS A 44 -30.81 16.99 3.12
C LYS A 44 -31.76 17.86 2.28
N GLY A 45 -31.21 18.74 1.45
CA GLY A 45 -31.95 19.57 0.49
C GLY A 45 -32.50 18.83 -0.73
N GLY A 46 -32.23 17.52 -0.87
CA GLY A 46 -32.78 16.69 -1.94
C GLY A 46 -31.89 16.50 -3.16
N ASP A 47 -30.68 17.07 -3.15
CA ASP A 47 -29.68 16.85 -4.20
C ASP A 47 -29.29 15.37 -4.28
N LYS A 48 -29.47 14.76 -5.45
CA LYS A 48 -29.26 13.32 -5.64
C LYS A 48 -27.78 12.94 -5.66
N ASP A 49 -26.93 13.77 -6.25
CA ASP A 49 -25.50 13.51 -6.34
C ASP A 49 -24.87 13.66 -4.96
N ALA A 50 -25.29 14.68 -4.20
CA ALA A 50 -24.88 14.87 -2.81
C ALA A 50 -25.31 13.70 -1.90
N LYS A 51 -26.47 13.09 -2.15
CA LYS A 51 -26.91 11.89 -1.41
C LYS A 51 -26.06 10.67 -1.75
N ALA A 52 -25.71 10.48 -3.02
CA ALA A 52 -24.85 9.39 -3.46
C ALA A 52 -23.45 9.53 -2.86
N GLU A 53 -22.84 10.72 -2.96
CA GLU A 53 -21.54 11.01 -2.36
C GLU A 53 -21.54 10.81 -0.84
N LEU A 54 -22.55 11.34 -0.14
CA LEU A 54 -22.67 11.18 1.32
C LEU A 54 -22.72 9.70 1.72
N ALA A 55 -23.50 8.88 1.01
CA ALA A 55 -23.62 7.46 1.30
C ALA A 55 -22.28 6.72 1.15
N VAL A 56 -21.44 7.10 0.18
CA VAL A 56 -20.10 6.53 0.03
C VAL A 56 -19.19 6.99 1.16
N LEU A 57 -19.20 8.29 1.50
CA LEU A 57 -18.38 8.82 2.59
C LEU A 57 -18.74 8.18 3.94
N GLU A 58 -20.01 7.90 4.19
CA GLU A 58 -20.48 7.18 5.38
C GLU A 58 -20.00 5.72 5.42
N LYS A 59 -19.74 5.09 4.26
CA LYS A 59 -19.07 3.77 4.19
C LYS A 59 -17.56 3.87 4.46
N CYS A 60 -16.92 4.93 3.97
CA CYS A 60 -15.49 5.17 4.14
C CYS A 60 -15.10 5.52 5.58
N LEU A 61 -15.94 6.30 6.26
CA LEU A 61 -15.66 6.83 7.61
C LEU A 61 -15.23 5.76 8.63
N PRO A 62 -16.00 4.68 8.89
CA PRO A 62 -15.61 3.68 9.89
C PRO A 62 -14.34 2.91 9.51
N GLN A 63 -14.03 2.77 8.21
CA GLN A 63 -12.77 2.17 7.78
C GLN A 63 -11.58 3.04 8.21
N LEU A 64 -11.68 4.36 7.98
CA LEU A 64 -10.63 5.32 8.31
C LEU A 64 -10.47 5.53 9.82
N GLU A 65 -11.57 5.55 10.59
CA GLU A 65 -11.55 5.64 12.07
C GLU A 65 -10.76 4.50 12.71
N ASN A 66 -10.74 3.33 12.07
CA ASN A 66 -9.98 2.16 12.52
C ASN A 66 -8.60 2.03 11.85
N ALA A 67 -8.06 3.13 11.28
CA ALA A 67 -6.81 3.14 10.52
C ALA A 67 -6.78 2.16 9.33
N GLY A 68 -7.95 1.79 8.81
CA GLY A 68 -8.09 0.86 7.69
C GLY A 68 -7.94 1.57 6.34
N MET A 69 -7.47 0.82 5.33
CA MET A 69 -7.31 1.37 3.98
C MET A 69 -8.62 1.32 3.21
N LEU A 70 -8.97 2.40 2.51
CA LEU A 70 -10.18 2.43 1.67
C LEU A 70 -10.11 1.49 0.46
N ARG A 71 -8.90 1.14 -0.03
CA ARG A 71 -8.72 0.15 -1.09
C ARG A 71 -9.23 -1.25 -0.72
N ALA A 72 -9.37 -1.55 0.58
CA ALA A 72 -9.93 -2.80 1.07
C ALA A 72 -11.47 -2.85 1.00
N LEU A 73 -12.13 -1.71 0.75
CA LEU A 73 -13.57 -1.66 0.60
C LEU A 73 -13.99 -2.05 -0.82
N ASP A 74 -15.05 -2.86 -0.91
CA ASP A 74 -15.71 -3.18 -2.17
C ASP A 74 -16.62 -2.02 -2.61
N LEU A 75 -15.99 -0.94 -3.08
CA LEU A 75 -16.68 0.21 -3.66
C LEU A 75 -16.91 0.01 -5.15
N SER A 76 -18.14 0.25 -5.63
CA SER A 76 -18.46 0.18 -7.05
C SER A 76 -17.72 1.27 -7.86
N ALA A 77 -17.73 1.13 -9.19
CA ALA A 77 -17.14 2.15 -10.07
C ALA A 77 -17.82 3.52 -9.92
N GLU A 78 -19.14 3.54 -9.72
CA GLU A 78 -19.93 4.74 -9.47
C GLU A 78 -19.57 5.37 -8.11
N GLU A 79 -19.39 4.54 -7.08
CA GLU A 79 -19.01 5.02 -5.74
C GLU A 79 -17.61 5.63 -5.76
N LYS A 80 -16.64 4.95 -6.38
CA LYS A 80 -15.28 5.49 -6.59
C LYS A 80 -15.31 6.78 -7.40
N ALA A 81 -16.16 6.88 -8.42
CA ALA A 81 -16.30 8.10 -9.22
C ALA A 81 -16.85 9.28 -8.40
N ALA A 82 -17.82 9.04 -7.51
CA ALA A 82 -18.42 10.08 -6.67
C ALA A 82 -17.40 10.75 -5.72
N ILE A 83 -16.42 9.98 -5.21
CA ILE A 83 -15.40 10.49 -4.28
C ILE A 83 -14.04 10.76 -4.93
N ARG A 84 -13.89 10.51 -6.24
CA ARG A 84 -12.59 10.61 -6.95
C ARG A 84 -11.90 11.96 -6.78
N TYR A 85 -12.69 13.05 -6.73
CA TYR A 85 -12.17 14.41 -6.61
C TYR A 85 -11.48 14.67 -5.26
N LEU A 86 -11.78 13.89 -4.22
CA LEU A 86 -11.14 13.99 -2.90
C LEU A 86 -9.71 13.45 -2.91
N SER A 87 -9.34 12.66 -3.91
CA SER A 87 -7.97 12.12 -4.09
C SER A 87 -7.44 11.36 -2.86
N PHE A 88 -8.31 10.59 -2.19
CA PHE A 88 -7.93 9.77 -1.02
C PHE A 88 -6.68 8.95 -1.27
N LEU A 89 -5.74 9.01 -0.33
CA LEU A 89 -4.45 8.33 -0.41
C LEU A 89 -4.60 6.82 -0.23
N THR A 90 -5.43 6.41 0.73
CA THR A 90 -5.69 5.01 1.11
C THR A 90 -6.55 4.25 0.10
N LEU A 91 -7.18 4.96 -0.85
CA LEU A 91 -7.96 4.35 -1.94
C LEU A 91 -7.10 4.03 -3.17
N LYS A 92 -5.90 4.63 -3.28
CA LYS A 92 -5.01 4.36 -4.42
C LYS A 92 -4.57 2.89 -4.42
N PRO A 93 -4.45 2.26 -5.59
CA PRO A 93 -3.79 0.97 -5.71
C PRO A 93 -2.39 1.01 -5.10
N THR A 94 -2.00 -0.06 -4.41
CA THR A 94 -0.72 -0.15 -3.71
C THR A 94 -0.14 -1.53 -3.87
N MET A 95 1.18 -1.59 -3.92
CA MET A 95 1.95 -2.82 -3.83
C MET A 95 3.07 -2.63 -2.81
N TYR A 96 3.45 -3.72 -2.16
CA TYR A 96 4.58 -3.77 -1.26
C TYR A 96 5.79 -4.32 -2.01
N ILE A 97 6.85 -3.53 -2.06
CA ILE A 97 8.16 -4.01 -2.51
C ILE A 97 8.89 -4.51 -1.28
N ALA A 98 8.92 -5.82 -1.07
CA ALA A 98 9.53 -6.42 0.11
C ALA A 98 11.02 -6.65 -0.16
N ASN A 99 11.88 -5.79 0.38
CA ASN A 99 13.32 -5.95 0.25
C ASN A 99 13.81 -7.07 1.19
N VAL A 100 14.37 -8.13 0.62
CA VAL A 100 14.88 -9.30 1.32
C VAL A 100 16.37 -9.49 1.03
N ASN A 101 17.04 -10.31 1.85
CA ASN A 101 18.37 -10.80 1.52
C ASN A 101 18.29 -11.79 0.35
N GLU A 102 19.44 -12.11 -0.23
CA GLU A 102 19.57 -13.04 -1.36
C GLU A 102 18.95 -14.43 -1.09
N ASP A 103 19.06 -14.92 0.14
CA ASP A 103 18.46 -16.17 0.62
C ASP A 103 17.06 -16.01 1.24
N GLY A 104 16.52 -14.78 1.23
CA GLY A 104 15.31 -14.39 1.97
C GLY A 104 14.00 -14.54 1.21
N PHE A 105 13.99 -15.18 0.04
CA PHE A 105 12.79 -15.36 -0.79
C PHE A 105 11.84 -16.45 -0.27
N GLU A 106 12.39 -17.43 0.44
CA GLU A 106 11.67 -18.57 1.01
C GLU A 106 11.87 -18.64 2.52
N ASN A 107 10.93 -19.27 3.24
CA ASN A 107 11.02 -19.49 4.69
C ASN A 107 11.36 -18.23 5.51
N ASN A 108 10.87 -17.07 5.07
CA ASN A 108 11.15 -15.77 5.66
C ASN A 108 9.89 -15.24 6.39
N PRO A 109 9.85 -15.30 7.74
CA PRO A 109 8.68 -14.88 8.52
C PRO A 109 8.28 -13.41 8.29
N TYR A 110 9.26 -12.55 7.99
CA TYR A 110 9.01 -11.14 7.69
C TYR A 110 8.28 -10.97 6.36
N LEU A 111 8.67 -11.74 5.34
CA LEU A 111 7.98 -11.73 4.05
C LEU A 111 6.55 -12.28 4.18
N ASP A 112 6.35 -13.31 5.01
CA ASP A 112 5.02 -13.88 5.26
C ASP A 112 4.10 -12.88 5.97
N GLN A 113 4.61 -12.11 6.94
CA GLN A 113 3.86 -11.02 7.58
C GLN A 113 3.42 -9.96 6.55
N VAL A 114 4.31 -9.52 5.66
CA VAL A 114 3.98 -8.54 4.62
C VAL A 114 2.91 -9.09 3.67
N ARG A 115 3.00 -10.37 3.28
CA ARG A 115 1.98 -11.05 2.45
C ARG A 115 0.62 -11.10 3.14
N GLU A 116 0.58 -11.41 4.43
CA GLU A 116 -0.67 -11.45 5.20
C GLU A 116 -1.33 -10.07 5.27
N ILE A 117 -0.55 -9.02 5.54
CA ILE A 117 -1.05 -7.64 5.58
C ILE A 117 -1.58 -7.23 4.21
N ALA A 118 -0.79 -7.42 3.15
CA ALA A 118 -1.17 -7.06 1.80
C ALA A 118 -2.46 -7.75 1.33
N ALA A 119 -2.64 -9.03 1.67
CA ALA A 119 -3.84 -9.79 1.33
C ALA A 119 -5.11 -9.21 1.98
N LYS A 120 -5.03 -8.66 3.20
CA LYS A 120 -6.18 -8.06 3.90
C LYS A 120 -6.69 -6.78 3.23
N GLU A 121 -5.82 -6.07 2.52
CA GLU A 121 -6.15 -4.82 1.82
C GLU A 121 -6.14 -4.95 0.29
N GLY A 122 -5.99 -6.16 -0.25
CA GLY A 122 -6.00 -6.39 -1.70
C GLY A 122 -4.76 -5.88 -2.44
N SER A 123 -3.64 -5.70 -1.74
CA SER A 123 -2.37 -5.23 -2.28
C SER A 123 -1.49 -6.41 -2.73
N VAL A 124 -0.64 -6.19 -3.74
CA VAL A 124 0.33 -7.18 -4.23
C VAL A 124 1.65 -7.06 -3.47
N VAL A 125 2.36 -8.16 -3.27
CA VAL A 125 3.73 -8.16 -2.72
C VAL A 125 4.72 -8.62 -3.79
N VAL A 126 5.77 -7.84 -4.00
CA VAL A 126 6.89 -8.17 -4.89
C VAL A 126 8.16 -8.26 -4.06
N PRO A 127 8.65 -9.47 -3.74
CA PRO A 127 9.93 -9.63 -3.06
C PRO A 127 11.09 -9.35 -4.04
N VAL A 128 12.06 -8.55 -3.59
CA VAL A 128 13.28 -8.21 -4.33
C VAL A 128 14.48 -8.25 -3.41
N CYS A 129 15.67 -8.53 -3.93
CA CYS A 129 16.91 -8.32 -3.20
C CYS A 129 17.60 -7.09 -3.78
N ALA A 130 17.44 -5.93 -3.14
CA ALA A 130 17.96 -4.68 -3.68
C ALA A 130 19.49 -4.67 -3.85
N ALA A 131 20.21 -5.47 -3.06
CA ALA A 131 21.66 -5.64 -3.23
C ALA A 131 21.99 -6.36 -4.55
N VAL A 132 21.35 -7.51 -4.81
CA VAL A 132 21.50 -8.25 -6.07
C VAL A 132 21.07 -7.40 -7.27
N GLU A 133 19.98 -6.63 -7.15
CA GLU A 133 19.55 -5.73 -8.24
C GLU A 133 20.56 -4.60 -8.51
N ALA A 134 21.25 -4.11 -7.48
CA ALA A 134 22.29 -3.10 -7.64
C ALA A 134 23.52 -3.67 -8.36
N ASP A 135 23.95 -4.87 -7.98
CA ASP A 135 25.05 -5.57 -8.65
C ASP A 135 24.72 -5.83 -10.12
N ILE A 136 23.52 -6.36 -10.42
CA ILE A 136 23.03 -6.59 -11.79
C ILE A 136 23.04 -5.30 -12.64
N ALA A 137 22.76 -4.15 -12.04
CA ALA A 137 22.67 -2.88 -12.77
C ALA A 137 24.04 -2.33 -13.21
N GLU A 138 25.13 -2.81 -12.61
CA GLU A 138 26.51 -2.40 -12.94
C GLU A 138 27.19 -3.31 -13.96
N LEU A 139 26.64 -4.50 -14.21
CA LEU A 139 27.18 -5.49 -15.14
C LEU A 139 26.77 -5.21 -16.59
N ASP A 140 27.61 -5.67 -17.53
CA ASP A 140 27.21 -5.73 -18.94
C ASP A 140 26.26 -6.91 -19.23
N ASP A 141 25.79 -7.02 -20.48
CA ASP A 141 24.81 -8.05 -20.83
C ASP A 141 25.33 -9.49 -20.68
N GLU A 142 26.62 -9.74 -20.95
CA GLU A 142 27.20 -11.09 -20.84
C GLU A 142 27.43 -11.44 -19.36
N GLU A 143 28.02 -10.51 -18.60
CA GLU A 143 28.28 -10.69 -17.17
C GLU A 143 26.98 -10.83 -16.36
N ARG A 144 25.94 -10.07 -16.71
CA ARG A 144 24.63 -10.15 -16.07
C ARG A 144 24.01 -11.53 -16.27
N ASP A 145 24.04 -12.05 -17.49
CA ASP A 145 23.40 -13.31 -17.82
C ASP A 145 24.10 -14.49 -17.12
N GLU A 146 25.43 -14.43 -16.97
CA GLU A 146 26.20 -15.39 -16.16
C GLU A 146 25.83 -15.27 -14.66
N PHE A 147 25.82 -14.05 -14.10
CA PHE A 147 25.50 -13.81 -12.70
C PHE A 147 24.08 -14.27 -12.33
N MET A 148 23.09 -14.01 -13.18
CA MET A 148 21.72 -14.48 -12.95
C MET A 148 21.62 -16.01 -12.99
N GLN A 149 22.37 -16.68 -13.88
CA GLN A 149 22.40 -18.14 -13.93
C GLN A 149 23.00 -18.75 -12.66
N GLU A 150 24.05 -18.16 -12.11
CA GLU A 150 24.67 -18.61 -10.86
C GLU A 150 23.70 -18.51 -9.67
N LEU A 151 22.87 -17.47 -9.63
CA LEU A 151 21.84 -17.27 -8.62
C LEU A 151 20.53 -18.03 -8.89
N GLY A 152 20.41 -18.70 -10.04
CA GLY A 152 19.18 -19.40 -10.45
C GLY A 152 18.01 -18.44 -10.76
N LEU A 153 18.31 -17.21 -11.13
CA LEU A 153 17.31 -16.19 -11.50
C LEU A 153 17.03 -16.24 -13.00
N GLU A 154 15.75 -16.31 -13.37
CA GLU A 154 15.34 -16.24 -14.78
C GLU A 154 15.29 -14.80 -15.31
N GLU A 155 15.12 -13.83 -14.41
CA GLU A 155 15.05 -12.40 -14.74
C GLU A 155 15.36 -11.51 -13.52
N PRO A 156 15.75 -10.24 -13.73
CA PRO A 156 15.88 -9.27 -12.66
C PRO A 156 14.57 -9.06 -11.89
N GLY A 157 14.65 -8.92 -10.57
CA GLY A 157 13.53 -8.58 -9.70
C GLY A 157 12.88 -7.25 -10.07
N LEU A 158 13.66 -6.28 -10.56
CA LEU A 158 13.12 -5.01 -11.04
C LEU A 158 12.09 -5.17 -12.17
N ASN A 159 12.25 -6.17 -13.05
CA ASN A 159 11.27 -6.44 -14.11
C ASN A 159 9.92 -6.89 -13.52
N ARG A 160 9.94 -7.66 -12.42
CA ARG A 160 8.73 -8.07 -11.70
C ARG A 160 8.05 -6.87 -11.05
N VAL A 161 8.82 -5.95 -10.45
CA VAL A 161 8.30 -4.70 -9.88
C VAL A 161 7.61 -3.84 -10.95
N ILE A 162 8.25 -3.69 -12.12
CA ILE A 162 7.68 -2.91 -13.24
C ILE A 162 6.35 -3.53 -13.69
N ARG A 163 6.32 -4.84 -13.96
CA ARG A 163 5.09 -5.51 -14.41
C ARG A 163 3.97 -5.43 -13.38
N ALA A 164 4.28 -5.57 -12.10
CA ALA A 164 3.32 -5.38 -11.02
C ALA A 164 2.77 -3.95 -11.01
N GLY A 165 3.64 -2.94 -11.08
CA GLY A 165 3.24 -1.52 -11.09
C GLY A 165 2.35 -1.12 -12.28
N TYR A 166 2.52 -1.74 -13.45
CA TYR A 166 1.62 -1.56 -14.60
C TYR A 166 0.26 -2.26 -14.44
N SER A 167 0.16 -3.23 -13.53
CA SER A 167 -1.04 -4.04 -13.32
C SER A 167 -1.84 -3.62 -12.08
N CYS A 168 -1.29 -2.72 -11.24
CA CYS A 168 -1.94 -2.17 -10.06
C CYS A 168 -2.95 -1.07 -10.38
#